data_AF-A0A1D3K867-F1
#
_entry.id   AF-A0A1D3K867-F1
#
_cell.length_a   1.000
_cell.length_b   1.000
_cell.length_c   1.000
_cell.angle_alpha   90.00
_cell.angle_beta   90.00
_cell.angle_gamma   90.00
#
_symmetry.space_group_name_H-M   'P 1'
#
loop_
_entity.id
_entity.type
_entity.pdbx_description
1 polymer ?
#
loop_
_entity_poly.entity_id
_entity_poly.type
_entity_poly.pdbx_seq_one_letter_code
_entity_poly.pdbx_strand_id
1 'polypeptide(L)'
;MDQENIAAGSIEGEVISFVASKGYGFISGDDGERYFVHQKDVKGGEPLTSGQRVTFVPTPSPKGSKARHVVPGIGPTLIYTNPDNFVWSKSGAPKGMEVMMTTGDGWAQSNDPNQARGMLVAQAQENGANAVIFASLEKYTDSAACSNYRFTMHRFTGQYAIVKVVSHSSDPAAIMESQAQMQDLHDWWQSKTAPQGETWELPANETRLIEPAKVKLILGLIWSWSLTLLKILGLSCRFFYRQGVKFIKGRLAADRMEDKKRPDDPGE
;
A
#
# COMPACT_ATOMS: atom_id res chain seq x y z
N MET A 1 -32.45 -24.89 27.70
CA MET A 1 -31.58 -25.57 26.72
C MET A 1 -30.25 -24.91 26.85
N ASP A 2 -29.39 -25.57 27.62
CA ASP A 2 -28.22 -24.95 28.23
C ASP A 2 -27.08 -24.97 27.21
N GLN A 3 -26.24 -23.93 27.17
CA GLN A 3 -25.17 -23.75 26.18
C GLN A 3 -24.21 -24.95 26.07
N GLU A 4 -24.14 -25.78 27.11
CA GLU A 4 -23.37 -27.03 27.17
C GLU A 4 -23.87 -28.12 26.19
N ASN A 5 -25.17 -28.20 25.90
CA ASN A 5 -25.74 -29.21 24.98
C ASN A 5 -25.62 -28.82 23.49
N ILE A 6 -25.19 -27.59 23.19
CA ILE A 6 -24.96 -27.12 21.81
C ILE A 6 -23.63 -27.67 21.26
N ALA A 7 -22.64 -27.89 22.14
CA ALA A 7 -21.32 -28.41 21.75
C ALA A 7 -21.36 -29.90 21.33
N ALA A 8 -22.24 -30.70 21.94
CA ALA A 8 -22.31 -32.15 21.68
C ALA A 8 -22.88 -32.52 20.29
N GLY A 9 -23.49 -31.57 19.59
CA GLY A 9 -24.06 -31.77 18.25
C GLY A 9 -23.68 -30.69 17.25
N SER A 10 -22.71 -29.83 17.57
CA SER A 10 -22.21 -28.82 16.64
C SER A 10 -21.20 -29.42 15.68
N ILE A 11 -21.31 -29.05 14.40
CA ILE A 11 -20.35 -29.37 13.35
C ILE A 11 -19.74 -28.09 12.80
N GLU A 12 -18.58 -28.24 12.18
CA GLU A 12 -17.93 -27.18 11.42
C GLU A 12 -18.30 -27.27 9.94
N GLY A 13 -18.13 -26.16 9.24
CA GLY A 13 -18.31 -26.09 7.80
C GLY A 13 -17.81 -24.78 7.20
N GLU A 14 -18.00 -24.65 5.90
CA GLU A 14 -17.61 -23.50 5.10
C GLU A 14 -18.83 -22.91 4.37
N VAL A 15 -18.96 -21.59 4.39
CA VAL A 15 -20.05 -20.90 3.68
C VAL A 15 -19.82 -20.95 2.17
N ILE A 16 -20.66 -21.67 1.44
CA ILE A 16 -20.57 -21.77 -0.03
C ILE A 16 -21.08 -20.49 -0.69
N SER A 17 -22.17 -19.95 -0.17
CA SER A 17 -22.80 -18.74 -0.70
C SER A 17 -23.69 -18.10 0.34
N PHE A 18 -23.71 -16.77 0.37
CA PHE A 18 -24.60 -16.01 1.22
C PHE A 18 -25.04 -14.74 0.50
N VAL A 19 -26.35 -14.53 0.40
CA VAL A 19 -26.92 -13.36 -0.26
C VAL A 19 -27.37 -12.38 0.81
N ALA A 20 -26.50 -11.44 1.17
CA ALA A 20 -26.74 -10.47 2.25
C ALA A 20 -28.07 -9.69 2.07
N SER A 21 -28.44 -9.35 0.82
CA SER A 21 -29.70 -8.64 0.55
C SER A 21 -30.96 -9.46 0.84
N LYS A 22 -30.88 -10.79 0.80
CA LYS A 22 -31.99 -11.71 1.10
C LYS A 22 -31.87 -12.37 2.49
N GLY A 23 -30.72 -12.23 3.15
CA GLY A 23 -30.48 -12.75 4.50
C GLY A 23 -30.42 -14.28 4.59
N TYR A 24 -30.08 -14.99 3.52
CA TYR A 24 -29.94 -16.44 3.53
C TYR A 24 -28.75 -16.92 2.69
N GLY A 25 -28.32 -18.15 2.94
CA GLY A 25 -27.22 -18.80 2.24
C GLY A 25 -27.16 -20.30 2.45
N PHE A 26 -26.03 -20.88 2.05
CA PHE A 26 -25.74 -22.30 2.18
C PHE A 26 -24.34 -22.51 2.76
N ILE A 27 -24.24 -23.51 3.65
CA ILE A 27 -22.99 -23.97 4.29
C ILE A 27 -22.73 -25.40 3.81
N SER A 28 -21.48 -25.69 3.44
CA SER A 28 -20.97 -27.05 3.29
C SER A 28 -20.51 -27.51 4.67
N GLY A 29 -21.14 -28.52 5.25
CA GLY A 29 -20.63 -29.14 6.47
C GLY A 29 -19.37 -29.97 6.17
N ASP A 30 -18.51 -30.12 7.18
CA ASP A 30 -17.33 -30.98 7.10
C ASP A 30 -17.71 -32.49 7.04
N ASP A 31 -18.98 -32.81 7.27
CA ASP A 31 -19.59 -34.11 7.02
C ASP A 31 -19.96 -34.36 5.54
N GLY A 32 -19.77 -33.36 4.67
CA GLY A 32 -20.07 -33.42 3.24
C GLY A 32 -21.51 -33.04 2.88
N GLU A 33 -22.37 -32.74 3.85
CA GLU A 33 -23.76 -32.36 3.62
C GLU A 33 -23.92 -30.84 3.43
N ARG A 34 -25.03 -30.43 2.81
CA ARG A 34 -25.34 -29.01 2.58
C ARG A 34 -26.45 -28.53 3.51
N TYR A 35 -26.18 -27.41 4.17
CA TYR A 35 -27.08 -26.82 5.16
C TYR A 35 -27.58 -25.45 4.72
N PHE A 36 -28.89 -25.24 4.85
CA PHE A 36 -29.48 -23.92 4.68
C PHE A 36 -29.22 -23.06 5.92
N VAL A 37 -28.79 -21.80 5.72
CA VAL A 37 -28.60 -20.83 6.81
C VAL A 37 -29.40 -19.55 6.54
N HIS A 38 -29.95 -18.97 7.59
CA HIS A 38 -30.64 -17.69 7.57
C HIS A 38 -29.97 -16.73 8.57
N GLN A 39 -29.92 -15.43 8.27
CA GLN A 39 -29.22 -14.42 9.07
C GLN A 39 -29.67 -14.39 10.53
N LYS A 40 -30.96 -14.65 10.78
CA LYS A 40 -31.54 -14.75 12.15
C LYS A 40 -30.96 -15.89 13.00
N ASP A 41 -30.44 -16.94 12.36
CA ASP A 41 -29.82 -18.07 13.06
C ASP A 41 -28.32 -17.85 13.31
N VAL A 42 -27.75 -16.75 12.78
CA VAL A 42 -26.35 -16.34 12.97
C VAL A 42 -26.22 -15.52 14.25
N LYS A 43 -25.30 -15.93 15.12
CA LYS A 43 -24.97 -15.21 16.35
C LYS A 43 -24.38 -13.84 15.99
N GLY A 44 -24.97 -12.78 16.54
CA GLY A 44 -24.60 -11.39 16.23
C GLY A 44 -25.35 -10.77 15.05
N GLY A 45 -26.06 -11.58 14.23
CA GLY A 45 -26.88 -11.07 13.13
C GLY A 45 -26.10 -10.50 11.94
N GLU A 46 -24.77 -10.58 11.95
CA GLU A 46 -23.91 -10.13 10.86
C GLU A 46 -24.06 -11.06 9.64
N PRO A 47 -23.97 -10.52 8.40
CA PRO A 47 -24.00 -11.33 7.19
C PRO A 47 -22.74 -12.19 7.09
N LEU A 48 -22.91 -13.45 6.66
CA LEU A 48 -21.79 -14.36 6.41
C LEU A 48 -21.14 -14.05 5.06
N THR A 49 -19.85 -14.36 4.93
CA THR A 49 -19.09 -14.22 3.69
C THR A 49 -18.82 -15.58 3.07
N SER A 50 -18.82 -15.68 1.73
CA SER A 50 -18.42 -16.91 1.04
C SER A 50 -16.99 -17.30 1.40
N GLY A 51 -16.74 -18.57 1.70
CA GLY A 51 -15.44 -19.08 2.13
C GLY A 51 -15.19 -19.00 3.64
N GLN A 52 -16.08 -18.36 4.40
CA GLN A 52 -15.94 -18.22 5.85
C GLN A 52 -16.17 -19.55 6.57
N ARG A 53 -15.31 -19.88 7.54
CA ARG A 53 -15.54 -21.01 8.45
C ARG A 53 -16.60 -20.68 9.48
N VAL A 54 -17.47 -21.64 9.77
CA VAL A 54 -18.59 -21.48 10.70
C VAL A 54 -18.78 -22.75 11.51
N THR A 55 -19.26 -22.59 12.74
CA THR A 55 -19.68 -23.69 13.61
C THR A 55 -21.18 -23.59 13.83
N PHE A 56 -21.92 -24.69 13.66
CA PHE A 56 -23.38 -24.66 13.75
C PHE A 56 -23.94 -26.01 14.18
N VAL A 57 -25.22 -26.01 14.59
CA VAL A 57 -25.96 -27.24 14.90
C VAL A 57 -26.88 -27.59 13.75
N PRO A 58 -26.74 -28.78 13.12
CA PRO A 58 -27.61 -29.24 12.06
C PRO A 58 -28.98 -29.59 12.65
N THR A 59 -30.05 -29.07 12.06
CA THR A 59 -31.44 -29.34 12.48
C THR A 59 -32.29 -29.69 11.26
N PRO A 60 -33.12 -30.76 11.31
CA PRO A 60 -34.03 -31.06 10.21
C PRO A 60 -35.06 -29.95 10.02
N SER A 61 -35.37 -29.63 8.76
CA SER A 61 -36.43 -28.69 8.40
C SER A 61 -37.25 -29.20 7.20
N PRO A 62 -38.47 -28.70 6.98
CA PRO A 62 -39.31 -29.13 5.86
C PRO A 62 -38.68 -28.93 4.47
N LYS A 63 -37.67 -28.05 4.37
CA LYS A 63 -36.97 -27.73 3.12
C LYS A 63 -35.57 -28.35 3.05
N GLY A 64 -35.24 -29.30 3.92
CA GLY A 64 -33.92 -29.92 4.05
C GLY A 64 -33.19 -29.53 5.34
N SER A 65 -31.95 -29.98 5.48
CA SER A 65 -31.14 -29.71 6.67
C SER A 65 -30.85 -28.21 6.83
N LYS A 66 -31.08 -27.67 8.02
CA LYS A 66 -30.91 -26.26 8.36
C LYS A 66 -29.86 -26.09 9.47
N ALA A 67 -28.98 -25.11 9.34
CA ALA A 67 -28.05 -24.70 10.37
C ALA A 67 -28.75 -23.78 11.40
N ARG A 68 -28.61 -24.08 12.70
CA ARG A 68 -29.03 -23.21 13.82
C ARG A 68 -27.85 -22.88 14.73
N HIS A 69 -27.99 -21.80 15.50
CA HIS A 69 -26.96 -21.31 16.42
C HIS A 69 -25.60 -21.14 15.74
N VAL A 70 -25.60 -20.54 14.55
CA VAL A 70 -24.40 -20.42 13.73
C VAL A 70 -23.47 -19.40 14.38
N VAL A 71 -22.27 -19.84 14.74
CA VAL A 71 -21.19 -19.00 15.22
C VAL A 71 -20.27 -18.70 14.03
N PRO A 72 -20.18 -17.44 13.59
CA PRO A 72 -19.25 -17.06 12.53
C PRO A 72 -17.81 -17.20 13.03
N GLY A 73 -17.00 -17.94 12.29
CA GLY A 73 -15.55 -18.02 12.47
C GLY A 73 -14.81 -16.98 11.64
N ILE A 74 -13.53 -17.23 11.38
CA ILE A 74 -12.67 -16.34 10.60
C ILE A 74 -13.16 -16.30 9.15
N GLY A 75 -13.36 -15.09 8.62
CA GLY A 75 -13.73 -14.86 7.22
C GLY A 75 -12.59 -15.22 6.25
N PRO A 76 -12.86 -15.25 4.94
CA PRO A 76 -11.81 -15.45 3.94
C PRO A 76 -10.82 -14.29 4.05
N THR A 77 -9.62 -14.58 4.56
CA THR A 77 -8.56 -13.61 4.75
C THR A 77 -7.55 -13.76 3.63
N LEU A 78 -7.09 -12.63 3.11
CA LEU A 78 -6.11 -12.61 2.04
C LEU A 78 -4.76 -13.13 2.58
N ILE A 79 -4.23 -14.14 1.90
CA ILE A 79 -2.96 -14.78 2.22
C ILE A 79 -2.02 -14.75 1.01
N TYR A 80 -0.74 -14.69 1.32
CA TYR A 80 0.37 -14.64 0.38
C TYR A 80 1.22 -15.89 0.53
N THR A 81 1.32 -16.68 -0.53
CA THR A 81 2.15 -17.88 -0.55
C THR A 81 3.25 -17.77 -1.60
N ASN A 82 4.31 -18.56 -1.44
CA ASN A 82 5.37 -18.64 -2.44
C ASN A 82 4.89 -19.40 -3.68
N PRO A 83 5.30 -18.97 -4.89
CA PRO A 83 5.07 -19.77 -6.08
C PRO A 83 5.91 -21.06 -6.05
N ASP A 84 5.37 -22.15 -6.60
CA ASP A 84 6.06 -23.46 -6.64
C ASP A 84 7.35 -23.43 -7.45
N ASN A 85 7.42 -22.56 -8.46
CA ASN A 85 8.54 -22.44 -9.39
C ASN A 85 8.97 -20.99 -9.53
N PHE A 86 10.21 -20.79 -9.96
CA PHE A 86 10.72 -19.48 -10.31
C PHE A 86 9.85 -18.82 -11.39
N VAL A 87 9.42 -17.59 -11.15
CA VAL A 87 8.49 -16.90 -12.04
C VAL A 87 9.25 -16.15 -13.12
N TRP A 88 8.94 -16.44 -14.38
CA TRP A 88 9.51 -15.74 -15.52
C TRP A 88 8.39 -15.09 -16.34
N SER A 89 8.40 -13.76 -16.41
CA SER A 89 7.36 -12.99 -17.10
C SER A 89 7.98 -11.96 -18.04
N LYS A 90 7.45 -11.86 -19.27
CA LYS A 90 7.81 -10.81 -20.23
C LYS A 90 7.20 -9.45 -19.85
N SER A 91 6.25 -9.45 -18.94
CA SER A 91 5.55 -8.28 -18.39
C SER A 91 5.68 -8.28 -16.86
N GLY A 92 4.81 -7.59 -16.13
CA GLY A 92 4.75 -7.67 -14.66
C GLY A 92 4.33 -9.05 -14.13
N ALA A 93 3.91 -9.11 -12.86
CA ALA A 93 3.45 -10.35 -12.24
C ALA A 93 2.29 -10.99 -13.04
N PRO A 94 2.30 -12.32 -13.25
CA PRO A 94 1.18 -13.04 -13.85
C PRO A 94 -0.12 -12.90 -13.04
N LYS A 95 -1.27 -13.19 -13.67
CA LYS A 95 -2.58 -13.13 -12.99
C LYS A 95 -2.61 -14.04 -11.76
N GLY A 96 -3.12 -13.50 -10.64
CA GLY A 96 -3.17 -14.21 -9.36
C GLY A 96 -1.87 -14.13 -8.55
N MET A 97 -0.86 -13.44 -9.06
CA MET A 97 0.36 -13.10 -8.33
C MET A 97 0.50 -11.59 -8.21
N GLU A 98 1.16 -11.16 -7.15
CA GLU A 98 1.44 -9.77 -6.89
C GLU A 98 2.94 -9.58 -6.61
N VAL A 99 3.49 -8.48 -7.13
CA VAL A 99 4.88 -8.08 -6.87
C VAL A 99 4.93 -7.46 -5.49
N MET A 100 5.59 -8.12 -4.53
CA MET A 100 5.77 -7.57 -3.19
C MET A 100 6.85 -6.50 -3.20
N MET A 101 7.94 -6.73 -3.94
CA MET A 101 9.02 -5.77 -4.13
C MET A 101 9.89 -6.10 -5.34
N THR A 102 10.59 -5.09 -5.83
CA THR A 102 11.64 -5.21 -6.83
C THR A 102 13.00 -5.08 -6.13
N THR A 103 13.85 -6.09 -6.27
CA THR A 103 15.17 -6.13 -5.62
C THR A 103 16.28 -5.55 -6.51
N GLY A 104 16.02 -5.39 -7.81
CA GLY A 104 16.93 -4.74 -8.75
C GLY A 104 16.59 -5.10 -10.19
N ASP A 105 17.55 -4.89 -11.07
CA ASP A 105 17.50 -5.28 -12.47
C ASP A 105 18.84 -5.85 -12.91
N GLY A 106 18.83 -6.56 -14.03
CA GLY A 106 20.09 -6.99 -14.64
C GLY A 106 19.90 -7.71 -15.95
N TRP A 107 21.01 -8.30 -16.39
CA TRP A 107 21.11 -8.89 -17.72
C TRP A 107 22.13 -10.03 -17.71
N ALA A 108 21.92 -10.99 -18.60
CA ALA A 108 22.87 -12.06 -18.86
C ALA A 108 22.85 -12.42 -20.34
N GLN A 109 23.99 -12.92 -20.84
CA GLN A 109 24.12 -13.29 -22.24
C GLN A 109 24.92 -14.57 -22.44
N SER A 110 24.55 -15.34 -23.47
CA SER A 110 25.29 -16.52 -23.91
C SER A 110 24.96 -16.86 -25.37
N ASN A 111 25.73 -17.76 -25.98
CA ASN A 111 25.44 -18.36 -27.29
C ASN A 111 24.31 -19.39 -27.20
N ASP A 112 24.02 -19.91 -26.01
CA ASP A 112 22.85 -20.72 -25.73
C ASP A 112 21.79 -19.87 -24.98
N PRO A 113 20.57 -19.70 -25.54
CA PRO A 113 19.51 -18.97 -24.86
C PRO A 113 19.12 -19.57 -23.51
N ASN A 114 19.20 -20.89 -23.34
CA ASN A 114 18.84 -21.51 -22.05
C ASN A 114 19.89 -21.19 -20.99
N GLN A 115 21.17 -21.21 -21.36
CA GLN A 115 22.25 -20.81 -20.48
C GLN A 115 22.15 -19.32 -20.09
N ALA A 116 21.91 -18.43 -21.06
CA ALA A 116 21.71 -17.00 -20.80
C ALA A 116 20.54 -16.76 -19.83
N ARG A 117 19.43 -17.47 -20.04
CA ARG A 117 18.28 -17.43 -19.14
C ARG A 117 18.64 -17.94 -17.73
N GLY A 118 19.32 -19.07 -17.65
CA GLY A 118 19.77 -19.67 -16.38
C GLY A 118 20.69 -18.74 -15.59
N MET A 119 21.62 -18.06 -16.27
CA MET A 119 22.49 -17.05 -15.66
C MET A 119 21.69 -15.90 -15.06
N LEU A 120 20.68 -15.38 -15.79
CA LEU A 120 19.85 -14.29 -15.26
C LEU A 120 18.99 -14.75 -14.07
N VAL A 121 18.48 -15.97 -14.11
CA VAL A 121 17.74 -16.57 -12.98
C VAL A 121 18.64 -16.74 -11.75
N ALA A 122 19.87 -17.24 -11.94
CA ALA A 122 20.84 -17.36 -10.85
C ALA A 122 21.15 -15.99 -10.23
N GLN A 123 21.39 -14.97 -11.05
CA GLN A 123 21.61 -13.61 -10.58
C GLN A 123 20.39 -13.05 -9.81
N ALA A 124 19.16 -13.32 -10.28
CA ALA A 124 17.95 -12.93 -9.55
C ALA A 124 17.88 -13.59 -8.17
N GLN A 125 18.17 -14.90 -8.09
CA GLN A 125 18.17 -15.67 -6.84
C GLN A 125 19.25 -15.19 -5.87
N GLU A 126 20.44 -14.84 -6.36
CA GLU A 126 21.50 -14.22 -5.56
C GLU A 126 21.06 -12.87 -4.95
N ASN A 127 20.20 -12.14 -5.67
CA ASN A 127 19.57 -10.90 -5.18
C ASN A 127 18.32 -11.16 -4.30
N GLY A 128 18.04 -12.42 -3.93
CA GLY A 128 16.90 -12.80 -3.10
C GLY A 128 15.56 -12.76 -3.82
N ALA A 129 15.54 -12.61 -5.15
CA ALA A 129 14.31 -12.63 -5.94
C ALA A 129 13.89 -14.05 -6.31
N ASN A 130 12.58 -14.27 -6.38
CA ASN A 130 11.97 -15.51 -6.87
C ASN A 130 11.33 -15.34 -8.27
N ALA A 131 11.51 -14.16 -8.89
CA ALA A 131 10.99 -13.85 -10.21
C ALA A 131 11.91 -12.94 -11.02
N VAL A 132 11.89 -13.12 -12.35
CA VAL A 132 12.27 -12.10 -13.33
C VAL A 132 11.01 -11.63 -14.04
N ILE A 133 10.70 -10.35 -13.91
CA ILE A 133 9.59 -9.67 -14.59
C ILE A 133 10.13 -8.67 -15.63
N PHE A 134 9.28 -8.27 -16.57
CA PHE A 134 9.66 -7.44 -17.72
C PHE A 134 10.84 -8.01 -18.52
N ALA A 135 10.89 -9.35 -18.62
CA ALA A 135 11.96 -10.04 -19.28
C ALA A 135 11.97 -9.76 -20.79
N SER A 136 13.05 -9.18 -21.29
CA SER A 136 13.28 -8.91 -22.72
C SER A 136 14.40 -9.80 -23.25
N LEU A 137 14.29 -10.21 -24.52
CA LEU A 137 15.31 -10.97 -25.23
C LEU A 137 15.78 -10.16 -26.43
N GLU A 138 17.07 -9.87 -26.45
CA GLU A 138 17.76 -9.27 -27.58
C GLU A 138 18.69 -10.30 -28.23
N LYS A 139 18.73 -10.28 -29.56
CA LYS A 139 19.60 -11.15 -30.35
C LYS A 139 20.52 -10.29 -31.19
N TYR A 140 21.81 -10.53 -31.13
CA TYR A 140 22.79 -9.85 -31.97
C TYR A 140 23.90 -10.82 -32.40
N THR A 141 24.68 -10.44 -33.41
CA THR A 141 25.81 -11.24 -33.88
C THR A 141 27.10 -10.67 -33.31
N ASP A 142 27.92 -11.52 -32.73
CA ASP A 142 29.21 -11.16 -32.17
C ASP A 142 30.32 -12.01 -32.82
N SER A 143 31.56 -11.56 -32.69
CA SER A 143 32.74 -12.23 -33.25
C SER A 143 33.90 -12.17 -32.26
N ALA A 144 34.60 -13.28 -32.10
CA ALA A 144 35.80 -13.32 -31.26
C ALA A 144 36.91 -12.46 -31.85
N ALA A 145 37.71 -11.83 -30.98
CA ALA A 145 38.89 -11.06 -31.41
C ALA A 145 39.78 -11.94 -32.29
N CYS A 146 40.10 -11.45 -33.48
CA CYS A 146 40.94 -12.11 -34.49
C CYS A 146 40.34 -13.38 -35.14
N SER A 147 39.02 -13.57 -35.12
CA SER A 147 38.33 -14.64 -35.86
C SER A 147 37.29 -14.09 -36.84
N ASN A 148 37.19 -14.72 -38.02
CA ASN A 148 36.09 -14.47 -38.97
C ASN A 148 34.80 -15.21 -38.57
N TYR A 149 34.84 -16.03 -37.53
CA TYR A 149 33.69 -16.74 -37.02
C TYR A 149 32.71 -15.78 -36.33
N ARG A 150 31.45 -15.84 -36.75
CA ARG A 150 30.35 -15.06 -36.20
C ARG A 150 29.37 -15.98 -35.48
N PHE A 151 28.98 -15.61 -34.27
CA PHE A 151 28.04 -16.38 -33.47
C PHE A 151 26.90 -15.51 -32.97
N THR A 152 25.73 -16.12 -32.84
CA THR A 152 24.53 -15.44 -32.33
C THR A 152 24.61 -15.35 -30.81
N MET A 153 24.54 -14.12 -30.29
CA MET A 153 24.39 -13.83 -28.86
C MET A 153 22.92 -13.64 -28.51
N HIS A 154 22.53 -14.27 -27.41
CA HIS A 154 21.24 -14.11 -26.76
C HIS A 154 21.45 -13.35 -25.46
N ARG A 155 20.94 -12.12 -25.38
CA ARG A 155 20.97 -11.31 -24.16
C ARG A 155 19.56 -11.22 -23.58
N PHE A 156 19.40 -11.69 -22.35
CA PHE A 156 18.19 -11.44 -21.57
C PHE A 156 18.41 -10.26 -20.64
N THR A 157 17.40 -9.42 -20.50
CA THR A 157 17.33 -8.35 -19.50
C THR A 157 16.02 -8.47 -18.73
N GLY A 158 15.97 -8.00 -17.49
CA GLY A 158 14.73 -7.99 -16.70
C GLY A 158 14.91 -7.43 -15.30
N GLN A 159 13.79 -7.25 -14.61
CA GLN A 159 13.75 -6.81 -13.22
C GLN A 159 13.61 -8.02 -12.29
N TYR A 160 14.41 -8.02 -11.22
CA TYR A 160 14.36 -9.01 -10.16
C TYR A 160 13.27 -8.62 -9.17
N ALA A 161 12.33 -9.54 -8.93
CA ALA A 161 11.19 -9.28 -8.08
C ALA A 161 10.92 -10.43 -7.12
N ILE A 162 10.40 -10.09 -5.95
CA ILE A 162 9.78 -11.05 -5.05
C ILE A 162 8.28 -10.99 -5.31
N VAL A 163 7.73 -12.08 -5.85
CA VAL A 163 6.31 -12.24 -6.12
C VAL A 163 5.68 -13.23 -5.16
N LYS A 164 4.42 -13.02 -4.82
CA LYS A 164 3.62 -13.94 -4.02
C LYS A 164 2.33 -14.27 -4.76
N VAL A 165 1.85 -15.49 -4.57
CA VAL A 165 0.53 -15.91 -5.03
C VAL A 165 -0.50 -15.36 -4.05
N VAL A 166 -1.48 -14.63 -4.57
CA VAL A 166 -2.57 -14.05 -3.78
C VAL A 166 -3.71 -15.06 -3.74
N SER A 167 -4.07 -15.51 -2.55
CA SER A 167 -5.20 -16.41 -2.34
C SER A 167 -5.98 -16.00 -1.08
N HIS A 168 -7.07 -16.71 -0.80
CA HIS A 168 -7.88 -16.49 0.40
C HIS A 168 -7.98 -17.78 1.18
N SER A 169 -7.83 -17.70 2.49
CA SER A 169 -8.04 -18.83 3.39
C SER A 169 -8.77 -18.36 4.64
N SER A 170 -9.54 -19.28 5.23
CA SER A 170 -10.15 -19.11 6.54
C SER A 170 -9.56 -20.04 7.59
N ASP A 171 -8.51 -20.79 7.24
CA ASP A 171 -7.73 -21.59 8.17
C ASP A 171 -6.79 -20.69 8.99
N PRO A 172 -6.92 -20.66 10.34
CA PRO A 172 -6.04 -19.86 11.20
C PRO A 172 -4.55 -20.15 11.00
N ALA A 173 -4.18 -21.41 10.74
CA ALA A 173 -2.78 -21.80 10.58
C ALA A 173 -2.19 -21.19 9.29
N ALA A 174 -2.87 -21.36 8.16
CA ALA A 174 -2.45 -20.77 6.88
C ALA A 174 -2.36 -19.22 6.94
N ILE A 175 -3.31 -18.57 7.64
CA ILE A 175 -3.29 -17.11 7.82
C ILE A 175 -2.06 -16.68 8.62
N MET A 176 -1.80 -17.34 9.75
CA MET A 176 -0.67 -17.02 10.61
C MET A 176 0.66 -17.27 9.91
N GLU A 177 0.79 -18.37 9.16
CA GLU A 177 1.98 -18.65 8.36
C GLU A 177 2.20 -17.55 7.30
N SER A 178 1.16 -17.18 6.57
CA SER A 178 1.26 -16.09 5.59
C SER A 178 1.67 -14.76 6.23
N GLN A 179 1.14 -14.44 7.42
CA GLN A 179 1.51 -13.23 8.16
C GLN A 179 2.98 -13.27 8.59
N ALA A 180 3.45 -14.40 9.11
CA ALA A 180 4.86 -14.59 9.48
C ALA A 180 5.79 -14.43 8.27
N GLN A 181 5.47 -15.06 7.13
CA GLN A 181 6.26 -14.91 5.91
C GLN A 181 6.33 -13.45 5.41
N MET A 182 5.23 -12.69 5.55
CA MET A 182 5.20 -11.28 5.17
C MET A 182 5.99 -10.42 6.16
N GLN A 183 5.97 -10.75 7.45
CA GLN A 183 6.76 -10.09 8.47
C GLN A 183 8.25 -10.35 8.25
N ASP A 184 8.66 -11.59 8.01
CA ASP A 184 10.05 -11.96 7.69
C ASP A 184 10.55 -11.22 6.44
N LEU A 185 9.70 -11.13 5.41
CA LEU A 185 10.01 -10.37 4.19
C LEU A 185 10.19 -8.88 4.48
N HIS A 186 9.34 -8.31 5.33
CA HIS A 186 9.44 -6.93 5.74
C HIS A 186 10.73 -6.68 6.52
N ASP A 187 11.05 -7.53 7.49
CA ASP A 187 12.24 -7.41 8.34
C ASP A 187 13.53 -7.59 7.53
N TRP A 188 13.54 -8.57 6.61
CA TRP A 188 14.61 -8.73 5.64
C TRP A 188 14.81 -7.45 4.80
N TRP A 189 13.73 -6.87 4.27
CA TRP A 189 13.81 -5.64 3.50
C TRP A 189 14.35 -4.48 4.34
N GLN A 190 13.83 -4.30 5.55
CA GLN A 190 14.33 -3.27 6.47
C GLN A 190 15.82 -3.46 6.75
N SER A 191 16.31 -4.69 6.90
CA SER A 191 17.74 -4.95 7.11
C SER A 191 18.61 -4.52 5.92
N LYS A 192 18.06 -4.53 4.70
CA LYS A 192 18.75 -4.12 3.47
C LYS A 192 18.70 -2.62 3.24
N THR A 193 17.60 -1.97 3.63
CA THR A 193 17.37 -0.53 3.43
C THR A 193 17.70 0.33 4.63
N ALA A 194 17.91 -0.27 5.80
CA ALA A 194 18.36 0.45 6.98
C ALA A 194 19.59 1.26 6.57
N PRO A 195 19.59 2.60 6.75
CA PRO A 195 20.79 3.37 6.53
C PRO A 195 21.86 2.67 7.37
N GLN A 196 22.94 2.22 6.72
CA GLN A 196 24.14 1.86 7.48
C GLN A 196 24.34 3.06 8.39
N GLY A 197 24.20 2.85 9.70
CA GLY A 197 24.45 3.90 10.65
C GLY A 197 25.86 4.35 10.34
N GLU A 198 26.00 5.49 9.69
CA GLU A 198 27.14 6.33 9.91
C GLU A 198 27.03 6.66 11.40
N THR A 199 27.58 5.76 12.22
CA THR A 199 27.93 6.06 13.59
C THR A 199 28.95 7.18 13.47
N TRP A 200 28.43 8.41 13.43
CA TRP A 200 29.20 9.61 13.68
C TRP A 200 29.57 9.57 15.17
N GLU A 201 30.48 8.66 15.54
CA GLU A 201 31.32 8.88 16.72
C GLU A 201 32.19 10.08 16.38
N LEU A 202 31.68 11.27 16.72
CA LEU A 202 32.43 12.50 16.61
C LEU A 202 33.62 12.39 17.59
N PRO A 203 34.88 12.27 17.13
CA PRO A 203 35.98 12.51 18.05
C PRO A 203 35.83 13.96 18.53
N ALA A 204 35.85 14.16 19.85
CA ALA A 204 35.47 15.40 20.53
C ALA A 204 36.30 16.66 20.17
N ASN A 205 37.10 16.65 19.10
CA ASN A 205 38.05 17.72 18.80
C ASN A 205 38.32 18.02 17.31
N GLU A 206 37.44 17.68 16.36
CA GLU A 206 37.58 18.18 14.98
C GLU A 206 36.47 19.16 14.62
N THR A 207 36.82 20.45 14.54
CA THR A 207 35.99 21.46 13.87
C THR A 207 36.21 21.34 12.36
N ARG A 208 35.26 20.73 11.63
CA ARG A 208 35.23 20.80 10.17
C ARG A 208 34.12 21.71 9.68
N LEU A 209 34.45 22.50 8.66
CA LEU A 209 33.53 23.37 7.93
C LEU A 209 32.40 22.53 7.34
N ILE A 210 31.16 22.90 7.68
CA ILE A 210 29.94 22.27 7.18
C ILE A 210 29.96 22.34 5.64
N GLU A 211 29.69 21.22 4.98
CA GLU A 211 29.61 21.18 3.51
C GLU A 211 28.58 22.18 2.97
N PRO A 212 28.89 22.89 1.86
CA PRO A 212 28.15 24.06 1.40
C PRO A 212 26.70 23.76 1.00
N ALA A 213 26.33 22.49 0.80
CA ALA A 213 24.97 22.09 0.43
C ALA A 213 23.96 22.33 1.57
N LYS A 214 24.32 22.04 2.83
CA LYS A 214 23.44 22.27 3.98
C LYS A 214 23.28 23.77 4.29
N VAL A 215 24.33 24.56 4.06
CA VAL A 215 24.29 26.03 4.24
C VAL A 215 23.42 26.71 3.18
N LYS A 216 23.47 26.26 1.91
CA LYS A 216 22.60 26.78 0.83
C LYS A 216 21.12 26.60 1.14
N LEU A 217 20.73 25.46 1.70
CA LEU A 217 19.33 25.17 2.02
C LEU A 217 18.81 26.06 3.16
N ILE A 218 19.61 26.26 4.21
CA ILE A 218 19.27 27.12 5.35
C ILE A 218 19.20 28.60 4.94
N LEU A 219 20.16 29.10 4.14
CA LEU A 219 20.11 30.46 3.60
C LEU A 219 18.88 30.68 2.70
N GLY A 220 18.52 29.69 1.87
CA GLY A 220 17.32 29.74 1.04
C GLY A 220 16.03 29.82 1.86
N LEU A 221 15.94 29.05 2.95
CA LEU A 221 14.80 29.10 3.89
C LEU A 221 14.68 30.47 4.57
N ILE A 222 15.78 31.01 5.10
CA ILE A 222 15.80 32.33 5.74
C ILE A 222 15.40 33.44 4.75
N TRP A 223 15.90 33.37 3.51
CA TRP A 223 15.56 34.36 2.48
C TRP A 223 14.08 34.27 2.05
N SER A 224 13.55 33.06 1.92
CA SER A 224 12.13 32.83 1.62
C SER A 224 11.21 33.36 2.73
N TRP A 225 11.57 33.12 3.99
CA TRP A 225 10.79 33.58 5.15
C TRP A 225 10.85 35.11 5.28
N SER A 226 11.99 35.71 4.98
CA SER A 226 12.16 37.17 4.98
C SER A 226 11.31 37.85 3.90
N LEU A 227 11.29 37.30 2.68
CA LEU A 227 10.43 37.79 1.58
C LEU A 227 8.94 37.65 1.91
N THR A 228 8.56 36.56 2.57
CA THR A 228 7.17 36.32 2.99
C THR A 228 6.75 37.32 4.07
N LEU A 229 7.61 37.58 5.06
CA LEU A 229 7.39 38.58 6.09
C LEU A 229 7.25 39.99 5.49
N LEU A 230 8.12 40.35 4.54
CA LEU A 230 8.06 41.66 3.87
C LEU A 230 6.76 41.87 3.08
N LYS A 231 6.26 40.81 2.41
CA LYS A 231 4.97 40.84 1.73
C LYS A 231 3.81 41.05 2.71
N ILE A 232 3.83 40.36 3.85
CA ILE A 232 2.81 40.51 4.89
C ILE A 232 2.84 41.94 5.45
N LEU A 233 4.02 42.48 5.77
CA LEU A 233 4.18 43.85 6.25
C LEU A 233 3.71 44.89 5.21
N GLY A 234 4.05 44.70 3.93
CA GLY A 234 3.61 45.58 2.85
C GLY A 234 2.09 45.59 2.66
N LEU A 235 1.45 44.40 2.73
CA LEU A 235 -0.01 44.28 2.68
C LEU A 235 -0.67 44.96 3.89
N SER A 236 -0.11 44.78 5.08
CA SER A 236 -0.56 45.46 6.31
C SER A 236 -0.43 46.98 6.19
N CYS A 237 0.72 47.52 5.76
CA CYS A 237 0.90 48.95 5.51
C CYS A 237 -0.11 49.50 4.51
N ARG A 238 -0.35 48.78 3.41
CA ARG A 238 -1.34 49.20 2.40
C ARG A 238 -2.77 49.17 2.95
N PHE A 239 -3.09 48.21 3.81
CA PHE A 239 -4.38 48.15 4.50
C PHE A 239 -4.55 49.34 5.44
N PHE A 240 -3.58 49.61 6.31
CA PHE A 240 -3.63 50.75 7.24
C PHE A 240 -3.63 52.10 6.50
N TYR A 241 -2.88 52.23 5.41
CA TYR A 241 -2.93 53.42 4.56
C TYR A 241 -4.34 53.65 3.99
N ARG A 242 -5.00 52.60 3.46
CA ARG A 242 -6.38 52.72 2.95
C ARG A 242 -7.37 53.08 4.06
N GLN A 243 -7.19 52.55 5.27
CA GLN A 243 -8.02 52.90 6.42
C GLN A 243 -7.79 54.37 6.85
N GLY A 244 -6.54 54.81 6.92
CA GLY A 244 -6.18 56.19 7.23
C GLY A 244 -6.73 57.19 6.21
N VAL A 245 -6.62 56.90 4.91
CA VAL A 245 -7.20 57.74 3.84
C VAL A 245 -8.73 57.82 3.95
N LYS A 246 -9.41 56.71 4.26
CA LYS A 246 -10.86 56.72 4.49
C LYS A 246 -11.24 57.58 5.70
N PHE A 247 -10.48 57.47 6.78
CA PHE A 247 -10.71 58.27 8.00
C PHE A 247 -10.53 59.77 7.75
N ILE A 248 -9.43 60.16 7.07
CA ILE A 248 -9.16 61.57 6.75
C ILE A 248 -10.23 62.14 5.81
N LYS A 249 -10.63 61.39 4.77
CA LYS A 249 -11.72 61.81 3.87
C LYS A 249 -13.05 61.93 4.61
N GLY A 250 -13.35 61.02 5.54
CA GLY A 250 -14.55 61.10 6.39
C GLY A 250 -14.55 62.35 7.26
N ARG A 251 -13.40 62.71 7.85
CA ARG A 251 -13.25 63.89 8.70
C ARG A 251 -13.35 65.21 7.91
N LEU A 252 -12.71 65.29 6.75
CA LEU A 252 -12.83 66.44 5.84
C LEU A 252 -14.24 66.62 5.28
N ALA A 253 -15.00 65.53 5.11
CA ALA A 253 -16.40 65.58 4.72
C ALA A 253 -17.30 66.05 5.88
N ALA A 254 -16.97 65.67 7.12
CA ALA A 254 -17.66 66.14 8.33
C ALA A 254 -17.43 67.64 8.57
N ASP A 255 -16.17 68.11 8.51
CA ASP A 255 -15.83 69.53 8.67
C ASP A 255 -16.52 70.40 7.60
N ARG A 256 -16.63 69.92 6.35
CA ARG A 256 -17.34 70.62 5.26
C ARG A 256 -18.86 70.65 5.46
N MET A 257 -19.43 69.66 6.14
CA MET A 257 -20.85 69.64 6.49
C MET A 257 -21.16 70.57 7.67
N GLU A 258 -20.20 70.73 8.59
CA GLU A 258 -20.30 71.62 9.75
C GLU A 258 -20.19 73.09 9.34
N ASP A 259 -19.31 73.41 8.39
CA ASP A 259 -19.19 74.74 7.77
C ASP A 259 -20.47 75.16 7.00
N LYS A 260 -21.17 74.19 6.39
CA LYS A 260 -22.46 74.40 5.71
C LYS A 260 -23.67 74.51 6.65
N LYS A 261 -23.50 74.19 7.94
CA LYS A 261 -24.56 74.19 8.94
C LYS A 261 -24.51 75.40 9.88
N ARG A 262 -23.52 76.28 9.72
CA ARG A 262 -23.50 77.59 10.37
C ARG A 262 -24.56 78.46 9.68
N PRO A 263 -25.68 78.80 10.34
CA PRO A 263 -26.61 79.76 9.77
C PRO A 263 -25.92 81.12 9.62
N ASP A 264 -26.16 81.80 8.50
CA ASP A 264 -25.91 83.23 8.38
C ASP A 264 -26.75 83.93 9.46
N ASP A 265 -26.08 84.46 10.48
CA ASP A 265 -26.75 85.24 11.53
C ASP A 265 -27.09 86.62 10.95
N PRO A 266 -28.35 87.07 10.99
CA PRO A 266 -28.76 88.38 10.52
C PRO A 266 -28.72 89.41 11.65
N GLY A 267 -27.99 90.50 11.46
CA GLY A 267 -28.05 91.73 12.28
C GLY A 267 -26.94 92.68 11.86
N GLU A 268 -27.25 93.78 11.15
CA GLU A 268 -27.73 95.07 11.70
C GLU A 268 -26.73 95.76 12.62
#